data_AF-A0A259PDH6-F1
#
_entry.id   AF-A0A259PDH6-F1
#
_cell.length_a   1.000
_cell.length_b   1.000
_cell.length_c   1.000
_cell.angle_alpha   90.00
_cell.angle_beta   90.00
_cell.angle_gamma   90.00
#
_symmetry.space_group_name_H-M   'P 1'
#
loop_
_entity.id
_entity.type
_entity.pdbx_description
1 polymer ?
#
loop_
_entity_poly.entity_id
_entity_poly.type
_entity_poly.pdbx_seq_one_letter_code
_entity_poly.pdbx_strand_id
1 'polypeptide(L)'
;MSYGYADRSDEAPLYVDDEPPREPRLAGRAASTVLAFVMLALAFVLFGLSGSVSGGAQPWLFCGAIAAFALAYAIPMAIVPALEDR
;
A
#
# COMPACT_ATOMS: atom_id res chain seq x y z
N MET A 1 -64.36 18.36 -8.18
CA MET A 1 -63.32 17.70 -9.00
C MET A 1 -62.04 18.51 -8.87
N SER A 2 -61.19 18.15 -7.91
CA SER A 2 -59.83 18.68 -7.76
C SER A 2 -58.89 17.64 -8.36
N TYR A 3 -58.25 18.00 -9.46
CA TYR A 3 -57.34 17.13 -10.20
C TYR A 3 -55.95 17.20 -9.58
N GLY A 4 -55.34 16.02 -9.45
CA GLY A 4 -53.93 15.84 -9.80
C GLY A 4 -52.92 16.15 -8.71
N TYR A 5 -52.74 15.16 -7.85
CA TYR A 5 -51.51 14.85 -7.14
C TYR A 5 -50.28 14.75 -8.09
N ALA A 6 -49.09 14.92 -7.52
CA ALA A 6 -47.74 14.64 -8.07
C ALA A 6 -47.02 15.81 -8.79
N ASP A 7 -46.54 16.76 -7.97
CA ASP A 7 -45.41 17.61 -8.30
C ASP A 7 -44.11 16.79 -8.23
N ARG A 8 -43.76 16.18 -9.37
CA ARG A 8 -42.40 16.01 -9.92
C ARG A 8 -41.23 15.86 -8.92
N SER A 9 -41.26 14.82 -8.08
CA SER A 9 -40.11 14.41 -7.25
C SER A 9 -39.07 13.54 -7.99
N ASP A 10 -39.22 13.30 -9.29
CA ASP A 10 -38.62 12.11 -9.94
C ASP A 10 -37.53 12.39 -11.00
N GLU A 11 -36.95 13.59 -11.10
CA GLU A 11 -35.99 13.91 -12.19
C GLU A 11 -34.61 14.45 -11.75
N ALA A 12 -34.20 14.22 -10.51
CA ALA A 12 -32.76 14.17 -10.23
C ALA A 12 -32.34 12.70 -10.37
N PRO A 13 -31.51 12.31 -11.36
CA PRO A 13 -30.85 11.03 -11.27
C PRO A 13 -30.07 11.06 -9.96
N LEU A 14 -30.53 10.28 -8.99
CA LEU A 14 -29.80 10.00 -7.77
C LEU A 14 -28.56 9.28 -8.28
N TYR A 15 -27.48 10.03 -8.47
CA TYR A 15 -26.16 9.50 -8.71
C TYR A 15 -25.81 8.79 -7.40
N VAL A 16 -26.29 7.55 -7.29
CA VAL A 16 -25.76 6.57 -6.38
C VAL A 16 -24.34 6.40 -6.88
N ASP A 17 -23.39 7.02 -6.19
CA ASP A 17 -22.01 6.61 -6.28
C ASP A 17 -22.01 5.12 -5.94
N ASP A 18 -22.10 4.26 -6.97
CA ASP A 18 -21.67 2.87 -6.92
C ASP A 18 -20.13 2.82 -6.80
N GLU A 19 -19.52 3.79 -6.11
CA GLU A 19 -18.11 3.77 -5.82
C GLU A 19 -17.93 2.78 -4.66
N PRO A 20 -17.25 1.64 -4.89
CA PRO A 20 -17.01 0.69 -3.81
C PRO A 20 -16.33 1.43 -2.65
N PRO A 21 -16.62 1.06 -1.38
CA PRO A 21 -16.12 1.79 -0.22
C PRO A 21 -14.62 2.04 -0.38
N ARG A 22 -14.17 3.31 -0.26
CA ARG A 22 -12.77 3.71 -0.46
C ARG A 22 -11.81 3.16 0.61
N GLU A 23 -12.36 2.65 1.71
CA GLU A 23 -11.64 2.19 2.90
C GLU A 23 -10.63 1.04 2.69
N PRO A 24 -10.92 -0.07 1.96
CA PRO A 24 -9.99 -1.16 1.76
C PRO A 24 -8.82 -0.78 0.85
N ARG A 25 -9.03 0.13 -0.12
CA ARG A 25 -7.95 0.64 -1.00
C ARG A 25 -6.95 1.51 -0.23
N LEU A 26 -7.46 2.34 0.69
CA LEU A 26 -6.62 3.17 1.58
C LEU A 26 -5.84 2.30 2.57
N ALA A 27 -6.48 1.28 3.15
CA ALA A 27 -5.83 0.33 4.06
C ALA A 27 -4.71 -0.46 3.36
N GLY A 28 -4.94 -0.93 2.13
CA GLY A 28 -3.93 -1.65 1.34
C GLY A 28 -2.72 -0.77 0.98
N ARG A 29 -2.96 0.47 0.53
CA ARG A 29 -1.88 1.43 0.27
C ARG A 29 -1.07 1.72 1.54
N ALA A 30 -1.73 2.04 2.65
CA ALA A 30 -1.06 2.34 3.92
C ALA A 30 -0.21 1.16 4.44
N ALA A 31 -0.73 -0.06 4.35
CA ALA A 31 0.02 -1.25 4.75
C ALA A 31 1.28 -1.46 3.88
N SER A 32 1.18 -1.22 2.58
CA SER A 32 2.33 -1.36 1.66
C SER A 32 3.44 -0.34 1.93
N THR A 33 3.10 0.93 2.19
CA THR A 33 4.07 1.96 2.54
C THR A 33 4.73 1.66 3.88
N VAL A 34 3.96 1.25 4.90
CA VAL A 34 4.50 0.86 6.20
C VAL A 34 5.48 -0.32 6.05
N LEU A 35 5.10 -1.35 5.29
CA LEU A 35 5.98 -2.49 5.02
C LEU A 35 7.29 -2.05 4.31
N ALA A 36 7.22 -1.13 3.36
CA ALA A 36 8.40 -0.59 2.70
C ALA A 36 9.36 0.11 3.68
N PHE A 37 8.82 0.93 4.59
CA PHE A 37 9.63 1.57 5.65
C PHE A 37 10.24 0.55 6.62
N VAL A 38 9.50 -0.50 6.98
CA VAL A 38 10.02 -1.59 7.82
C VAL A 38 11.17 -2.32 7.12
N MET A 39 11.04 -2.64 5.83
CA MET A 39 12.10 -3.27 5.04
C MET A 39 13.32 -2.35 4.89
N LEU A 40 13.11 -1.05 4.72
CA LEU A 40 14.19 -0.07 4.66
C LEU A 40 14.95 0.00 5.99
N ALA A 41 14.24 0.05 7.12
CA ALA A 41 14.84 0.04 8.45
C ALA A 41 15.62 -1.27 8.68
N LEU A 42 15.05 -2.41 8.27
CA LEU A 42 15.70 -3.72 8.34
C LEU A 42 17.02 -3.74 7.56
N ALA A 43 17.07 -3.13 6.36
CA ALA A 43 18.29 -3.03 5.57
C ALA A 43 19.41 -2.30 6.31
N PHE A 44 19.12 -1.17 6.95
CA PHE A 44 20.10 -0.44 7.76
C PHE A 44 20.57 -1.24 8.98
N VAL A 45 19.66 -1.96 9.63
CA VAL A 45 19.99 -2.84 10.77
C VAL A 45 20.93 -3.97 10.34
N LEU A 46 20.60 -4.68 9.24
CA LEU A 46 21.45 -5.73 8.66
C LEU A 46 22.82 -5.19 8.26
N PHE A 47 22.85 -3.99 7.67
CA PHE A 47 24.10 -3.34 7.28
C PHE A 47 24.98 -3.01 8.49
N GLY A 48 24.41 -2.43 9.56
CA GLY A 48 25.12 -2.16 10.81
C GLY A 48 25.62 -3.44 11.50
N LEU A 49 24.79 -4.49 11.51
CA LEU A 49 25.16 -5.82 12.02
C LEU A 49 26.30 -6.46 11.23
N SER A 50 26.30 -6.31 9.90
CA SER A 50 27.40 -6.79 9.06
C SER A 50 28.74 -6.15 9.43
N GLY A 51 28.74 -4.87 9.83
CA GLY A 51 29.94 -4.19 10.33
C GLY A 51 30.41 -4.66 11.71
N SER A 52 29.53 -5.29 12.49
CA SER A 52 29.80 -5.72 13.88
C SER A 52 30.12 -7.22 13.99
N VAL A 53 29.74 -8.02 12.99
CA VAL A 53 29.96 -9.47 12.98
C VAL A 53 31.20 -9.82 12.16
N SER A 54 32.16 -10.49 12.79
CA SER A 54 33.33 -11.05 12.12
C SER A 54 33.15 -12.55 11.86
N GLY A 55 33.50 -13.00 10.64
CA GLY A 55 33.51 -14.43 10.27
C GLY A 55 32.63 -14.75 9.08
N GLY A 56 32.33 -16.04 8.86
CA GLY A 56 31.62 -16.52 7.67
C GLY A 56 30.20 -15.97 7.47
N ALA A 57 29.56 -15.43 8.52
CA ALA A 57 28.22 -14.85 8.45
C ALA A 57 28.20 -13.39 7.93
N GLN A 58 29.32 -12.67 7.99
CA GLN A 58 29.44 -11.27 7.57
C GLN A 58 28.97 -11.02 6.11
N PRO A 59 29.44 -11.77 5.09
CA PRO A 59 29.02 -11.53 3.71
C PRO A 59 27.52 -11.82 3.49
N TRP A 60 26.96 -12.79 4.22
CA TRP A 60 25.54 -13.11 4.15
C TRP A 60 24.66 -11.99 4.73
N LEU A 61 25.07 -11.39 5.84
CA LEU A 61 24.39 -10.22 6.42
C LEU A 61 24.45 -9.01 5.49
N PHE A 62 25.59 -8.80 4.83
CA PHE A 62 25.76 -7.72 3.84
C PHE A 62 24.83 -7.92 2.62
N CYS A 63 24.81 -9.11 2.04
CA CYS A 63 23.89 -9.45 0.96
C CYS A 63 22.42 -9.35 1.40
N GLY A 64 22.12 -9.77 2.63
CA GLY A 64 20.79 -9.61 3.23
C GLY A 64 20.35 -8.16 3.35
N ALA A 65 21.26 -7.25 3.71
CA ALA A 65 20.99 -5.81 3.75
C ALA A 65 20.61 -5.26 2.38
N ILE A 66 21.35 -5.64 1.33
CA ILE A 66 21.08 -5.22 -0.05
C ILE A 66 19.73 -5.78 -0.53
N ALA A 67 19.45 -7.05 -0.25
CA ALA A 67 18.17 -7.68 -0.61
C ALA A 67 16.99 -6.99 0.08
N ALA A 68 17.10 -6.68 1.38
CA ALA A 68 16.08 -5.95 2.13
C ALA A 68 15.86 -4.53 1.57
N PHE A 69 16.94 -3.84 1.19
CA PHE A 69 16.85 -2.53 0.54
C PHE A 69 16.14 -2.61 -0.83
N ALA A 70 16.49 -3.61 -1.65
CA ALA A 70 15.84 -3.84 -2.93
C ALA A 70 14.35 -4.15 -2.77
N LEU A 71 13.96 -4.96 -1.77
CA LEU A 71 12.56 -5.22 -1.46
C LEU A 71 11.83 -3.96 -0.99
N ALA A 72 12.46 -3.13 -0.15
CA ALA A 72 11.88 -1.87 0.30
C ALA A 72 11.54 -0.94 -0.88
N TYR A 73 12.36 -0.94 -1.92
CA TYR A 73 12.11 -0.17 -3.15
C TYR A 73 11.09 -0.84 -4.09
N ALA A 74 11.10 -2.17 -4.18
CA ALA A 74 10.19 -2.92 -5.04
C ALA A 74 8.74 -2.86 -4.56
N ILE A 75 8.50 -2.76 -3.24
CA ILE A 75 7.15 -2.72 -2.67
C ILE A 75 6.32 -1.53 -3.19
N PRO A 76 6.78 -0.26 -3.08
CA PRO A 76 6.07 0.87 -3.67
C PRO A 76 5.90 0.76 -5.20
N MET A 77 6.88 0.19 -5.89
CA MET A 77 6.90 0.11 -7.36
C MET A 77 5.96 -0.97 -7.92
N ALA A 78 5.80 -2.10 -7.24
CA ALA A 78 5.03 -3.24 -7.74
C ALA A 78 3.69 -3.45 -7.02
N ILE A 79 3.62 -3.15 -5.72
CA ILE A 79 2.43 -3.44 -4.91
C ILE A 79 1.40 -2.31 -5.01
N VAL A 80 1.83 -1.05 -5.05
CA VAL A 80 0.91 0.09 -5.14
C VAL A 80 0.10 0.08 -6.45
N PRO A 81 0.70 -0.12 -7.64
CA PRO A 81 -0.07 -0.23 -8.88
C PRO A 81 -1.00 -1.45 -8.89
N ALA A 82 -0.57 -2.58 -8.33
CA ALA A 82 -1.39 -3.80 -8.24
C ALA A 82 -2.59 -3.68 -7.29
N LEU A 83 -2.59 -2.70 -6.38
CA LEU A 83 -3.73 -2.35 -5.51
C LEU A 83 -4.68 -1.34 -6.17
N GLU A 84 -4.24 -0.63 -7.19
CA GLU A 84 -5.04 0.34 -7.95
C GLU A 84 -5.81 -0.33 -9.09
N ASP A 85 -5.32 -1.46 -9.61
CA ASP A 85 -5.90 -2.23 -10.71
C ASP A 85 -7.04 -3.19 -10.26
N ARG A 86 -7.54 -3.04 -9.02
CA ARG A 86 -8.58 -3.89 -8.41
C ARG A 86 -9.68 -3.05 -7.71
#